data_AF-A0A397U235-F1
#
_entry.id   AF-A0A397U235-F1
#
_cell.length_a   1.000
_cell.length_b   1.000
_cell.length_c   1.000
_cell.angle_alpha   90.00
_cell.angle_beta   90.00
_cell.angle_gamma   90.00
#
_symmetry.space_group_name_H-M   'P 1'
#
loop_
_entity.id
_entity.type
_entity.pdbx_description
1 polymer ?
#
loop_
_entity_poly.entity_id
_entity_poly.type
_entity_poly.pdbx_seq_one_letter_code
_entity_poly.pdbx_strand_id
1 'polypeptide(L)'
;MDLYTRPHLFWGIKILQLLLALTCLGLEITQIVAFSSITPKLPITYFYDNYKGFGDYGVKIFYYFVILITIIGTGWYLIYFNNLWRNPLLVRDIGVDISFAILWLISGLTIISPVYHGINSCMRAGHSAHIIDCQAYFASIFCCWLNSILFAITSLFSWKLSSELRFRGATSPTSPRSFIV
;
A
#
# COMPACT_ATOMS: atom_id res chain seq x y z
N MET A 1 26.99 8.43 1.66
CA MET A 1 26.79 7.07 1.12
C MET A 1 25.84 7.21 -0.06
N ASP A 2 26.33 6.99 -1.29
CA ASP A 2 25.61 7.34 -2.53
C ASP A 2 24.49 6.35 -2.84
N LEU A 3 23.23 6.79 -2.75
CA LEU A 3 22.05 5.92 -2.94
C LEU A 3 21.87 5.46 -4.39
N TYR A 4 22.37 6.26 -5.35
CA TYR A 4 22.35 5.98 -6.79
C TYR A 4 23.09 4.70 -7.20
N THR A 5 24.04 4.24 -6.38
CA THR A 5 24.85 3.05 -6.71
C THR A 5 24.18 1.72 -6.32
N ARG A 6 22.99 1.75 -5.70
CA ARG A 6 22.33 0.56 -5.16
C ARG A 6 20.90 0.38 -5.69
N PRO A 7 20.72 0.11 -7.00
CA PRO A 7 19.41 -0.19 -7.59
C PRO A 7 18.70 -1.37 -6.91
N HIS A 8 19.45 -2.37 -6.45
CA HIS A 8 18.92 -3.55 -5.79
C HIS A 8 18.14 -3.26 -4.50
N LEU A 9 18.49 -2.18 -3.78
CA LEU A 9 17.75 -1.79 -2.58
C LEU A 9 16.34 -1.30 -2.92
N PHE A 10 16.21 -0.42 -3.92
CA PHE A 10 14.92 0.08 -4.38
C PHE A 10 14.05 -1.05 -4.94
N TRP A 11 14.66 -1.94 -5.73
CA TRP A 11 13.97 -3.11 -6.27
C TRP A 11 13.46 -4.05 -5.18
N GLY A 12 14.28 -4.35 -4.16
CA GLY A 12 13.89 -5.19 -3.03
C GLY A 12 12.73 -4.60 -2.21
N ILE A 13 12.74 -3.30 -1.95
CA ILE A 13 11.65 -2.62 -1.23
C ILE A 13 10.34 -2.70 -2.04
N LYS A 14 10.39 -2.53 -3.36
CA LYS A 14 9.22 -2.64 -4.24
C LYS A 14 8.64 -4.05 -4.29
N ILE A 15 9.48 -5.07 -4.28
CA ILE A 15 9.03 -6.46 -4.13
C ILE A 15 8.33 -6.66 -2.79
N LEU A 16 8.91 -6.16 -1.70
CA LEU A 16 8.32 -6.30 -0.38
C LEU A 16 6.94 -5.59 -0.29
N GLN A 17 6.81 -4.41 -0.90
CA GLN A 17 5.53 -3.69 -1.03
C GLN A 17 4.48 -4.52 -1.80
N LEU A 18 4.89 -5.15 -2.90
CA LEU A 18 4.00 -6.00 -3.68
C LEU A 18 3.59 -7.27 -2.91
N LEU A 19 4.53 -7.92 -2.23
CA LEU A 19 4.25 -9.10 -1.41
C LEU A 19 3.28 -8.78 -0.27
N LEU A 20 3.44 -7.64 0.39
CA LEU A 20 2.49 -7.21 1.42
C LEU A 20 1.11 -6.91 0.84
N ALA A 21 1.03 -6.25 -0.32
CA ALA A 21 -0.26 -6.01 -0.99
C ALA A 21 -0.96 -7.33 -1.38
N LEU A 22 -0.22 -8.32 -1.89
CA LEU A 22 -0.74 -9.66 -2.18
C LEU A 22 -1.16 -10.39 -0.90
N THR A 23 -0.43 -10.21 0.20
CA THR A 23 -0.78 -10.78 1.51
C THR A 23 -2.09 -10.18 2.01
N CYS A 24 -2.27 -8.86 1.92
CA CYS A 24 -3.54 -8.19 2.25
C CYS A 24 -4.69 -8.74 1.39
N LEU A 25 -4.48 -8.89 0.07
CA LEU A 25 -5.49 -9.48 -0.82
C LEU A 25 -5.87 -10.91 -0.38
N GLY A 26 -4.89 -11.74 -0.04
CA GLY A 26 -5.12 -13.10 0.45
C GLY A 26 -5.91 -13.11 1.77
N LEU A 27 -5.59 -12.22 2.70
CA LEU A 27 -6.30 -12.09 3.98
C LEU A 27 -7.74 -11.61 3.80
N GLU A 28 -8.01 -10.76 2.81
CA GLU A 28 -9.39 -10.36 2.49
C GLU A 28 -10.18 -11.50 1.84
N ILE A 29 -9.54 -12.32 1.00
CA ILE A 29 -10.17 -13.53 0.44
C ILE A 29 -10.49 -14.52 1.57
N THR A 30 -9.58 -14.75 2.53
CA THR A 30 -9.84 -15.68 3.63
C THR A 30 -11.00 -15.20 4.51
N GLN A 31 -11.13 -13.90 4.77
CA GLN A 31 -12.31 -13.33 5.45
C GLN A 31 -13.60 -13.64 4.68
N ILE A 32 -13.62 -13.42 3.35
CA ILE A 32 -14.81 -13.69 2.52
C ILE A 32 -15.17 -15.18 2.53
N VAL A 33 -14.19 -16.06 2.41
CA VAL A 33 -14.39 -17.52 2.41
C VAL A 33 -14.87 -18.02 3.78
N ALA A 34 -14.18 -17.63 4.86
CA ALA A 34 -14.57 -17.97 6.22
C ALA A 34 -16.01 -17.49 6.49
N PHE A 35 -16.37 -16.31 6.02
CA PHE A 35 -17.70 -15.77 6.15
C PHE A 35 -18.78 -16.56 5.36
N SER A 36 -18.49 -16.92 4.11
CA SER A 36 -19.42 -17.71 3.28
C SER A 36 -19.77 -19.08 3.88
N SER A 37 -18.90 -19.61 4.76
CA SER A 37 -19.15 -20.86 5.48
C SER A 37 -20.16 -20.74 6.62
N ILE A 38 -20.36 -19.52 7.16
CA ILE A 38 -21.22 -19.26 8.33
C ILE A 38 -22.64 -18.87 7.90
N THR A 39 -22.78 -18.17 6.76
CA THR A 39 -24.09 -17.68 6.29
C THR A 39 -24.23 -17.79 4.77
N PRO A 40 -25.38 -18.26 4.27
CA PRO A 40 -25.66 -18.36 2.83
C PRO A 40 -25.98 -17.00 2.17
N LYS A 41 -25.85 -15.89 2.91
CA LYS A 41 -26.07 -14.54 2.38
C LYS A 41 -24.93 -14.16 1.45
N LEU A 42 -25.24 -13.34 0.44
CA LEU A 42 -24.21 -12.70 -0.37
C LEU A 42 -23.25 -11.91 0.56
N PRO A 43 -21.93 -11.98 0.35
CA PRO A 43 -20.95 -11.24 1.16
C PRO A 43 -21.32 -9.76 1.30
N ILE A 44 -21.81 -9.17 0.21
CA ILE A 44 -22.25 -7.77 0.10
C ILE A 44 -23.36 -7.42 1.10
N THR A 45 -24.36 -8.30 1.26
CA THR A 45 -25.48 -8.07 2.20
C THR A 45 -25.05 -8.13 3.67
N TYR A 46 -24.04 -8.93 4.00
CA TYR A 46 -23.51 -8.99 5.37
C TYR A 46 -22.62 -7.82 5.72
N PHE A 47 -21.78 -7.38 4.78
CA PHE A 47 -21.01 -6.15 4.96
C PHE A 47 -21.96 -4.97 5.20
N TYR A 48 -23.08 -4.89 4.48
CA TYR A 48 -24.11 -3.88 4.75
C TYR A 48 -24.80 -4.04 6.12
N ASP A 49 -25.08 -5.27 6.56
CA ASP A 49 -25.80 -5.54 7.81
C ASP A 49 -24.93 -5.33 9.09
N ASN A 50 -23.62 -5.66 9.06
CA ASN A 50 -22.75 -5.57 10.24
C ASN A 50 -22.05 -4.24 10.39
N TYR A 51 -21.74 -3.61 9.26
CA TYR A 51 -21.18 -2.28 9.24
C TYR A 51 -22.36 -1.33 9.13
N LYS A 52 -22.78 -0.75 10.27
CA LYS A 52 -24.04 0.01 10.46
C LYS A 52 -24.14 1.25 9.54
N GLY A 53 -24.35 1.04 8.24
CA GLY A 53 -24.56 2.07 7.23
C GLY A 53 -23.50 2.13 6.12
N PHE A 54 -23.78 2.98 5.12
CA PHE A 54 -22.97 3.17 3.92
C PHE A 54 -21.51 3.58 4.18
N GLY A 55 -21.21 4.23 5.31
CA GLY A 55 -19.88 4.77 5.60
C GLY A 55 -18.82 3.67 5.70
N ASP A 56 -19.07 2.68 6.53
CA ASP A 56 -18.14 1.59 6.80
C ASP A 56 -18.06 0.58 5.62
N TYR A 57 -19.15 0.38 4.88
CA TYR A 57 -19.12 -0.38 3.62
C TYR A 57 -18.24 0.31 2.57
N GLY A 58 -18.32 1.65 2.47
CA GLY A 58 -17.47 2.46 1.62
C GLY A 58 -15.98 2.32 1.97
N VAL A 59 -15.64 2.18 3.25
CA VAL A 59 -14.26 1.95 3.72
C VAL A 59 -13.68 0.64 3.18
N LYS A 60 -14.45 -0.46 3.22
CA LYS A 60 -14.04 -1.77 2.65
C LYS A 60 -13.80 -1.69 1.14
N ILE A 61 -14.70 -1.05 0.40
CA ILE A 61 -14.52 -0.85 -1.06
C ILE A 61 -13.27 -0.02 -1.35
N PHE A 62 -13.07 1.08 -0.62
CA PHE A 62 -11.89 1.91 -0.77
C PHE A 62 -10.61 1.11 -0.52
N TYR A 63 -10.58 0.26 0.51
CA TYR A 63 -9.44 -0.61 0.80
C TYR A 63 -9.14 -1.58 -0.36
N TYR A 64 -10.15 -2.21 -0.95
CA TYR A 64 -9.97 -3.07 -2.12
C TYR A 64 -9.43 -2.32 -3.32
N PHE A 65 -9.92 -1.10 -3.55
CA PHE A 65 -9.40 -0.25 -4.60
C PHE A 65 -7.92 0.05 -4.39
N VAL A 66 -7.51 0.42 -3.16
CA VAL A 66 -6.11 0.68 -2.78
C VAL A 66 -5.22 -0.53 -3.02
N ILE A 67 -5.67 -1.75 -2.66
CA ILE A 67 -4.91 -2.98 -2.91
C ILE A 67 -4.69 -3.20 -4.42
N LEU A 68 -5.75 -3.11 -5.22
CA LEU A 68 -5.68 -3.36 -6.67
C LEU A 68 -4.76 -2.37 -7.39
N ILE A 69 -4.92 -1.07 -7.13
CA ILE A 69 -4.07 -0.04 -7.75
C ILE A 69 -2.61 -0.18 -7.30
N THR A 70 -2.36 -0.66 -6.08
CA THR A 70 -1.00 -0.90 -5.56
C THR A 70 -0.34 -2.08 -6.27
N ILE A 71 -1.07 -3.18 -6.49
CA ILE A 71 -0.57 -4.34 -7.23
C ILE A 71 -0.23 -3.94 -8.66
N ILE A 72 -1.14 -3.22 -9.34
CA ILE A 72 -0.93 -2.77 -10.72
C ILE A 72 0.25 -1.79 -10.79
N GLY A 73 0.24 -0.75 -9.96
CA GLY A 73 1.27 0.31 -9.98
C GLY A 73 2.66 -0.22 -9.63
N THR A 74 2.77 -1.02 -8.57
CA THR A 74 4.04 -1.59 -8.12
C THR A 74 4.51 -2.70 -9.06
N GLY A 75 3.60 -3.52 -9.59
CA GLY A 75 3.90 -4.54 -10.60
C GLY A 75 4.44 -3.92 -11.89
N TRP A 76 3.79 -2.87 -12.39
CA TRP A 76 4.27 -2.11 -13.55
C TRP A 76 5.67 -1.54 -13.30
N TYR A 77 5.90 -0.93 -12.13
CA TYR A 77 7.21 -0.40 -11.76
C TYR A 77 8.30 -1.47 -11.79
N LEU A 78 8.02 -2.66 -11.28
CA LEU A 78 8.97 -3.78 -11.26
C LEU A 78 9.31 -4.30 -12.66
N ILE A 79 8.32 -4.41 -13.55
CA ILE A 79 8.51 -4.86 -14.94
C ILE A 79 9.42 -3.89 -15.70
N TYR A 80 9.18 -2.59 -15.54
CA TYR A 80 9.92 -1.54 -16.25
C TYR A 80 11.12 -0.99 -15.47
N PHE A 81 11.52 -1.64 -14.37
CA PHE A 81 12.54 -1.13 -13.44
C PHE A 81 13.83 -0.72 -14.13
N ASN A 82 14.37 -1.57 -15.02
CA ASN A 82 15.62 -1.29 -15.73
C ASN A 82 15.53 -0.06 -16.64
N ASN A 83 14.38 0.15 -17.29
CA ASN A 83 14.16 1.31 -18.16
C ASN A 83 13.92 2.58 -17.35
N LEU A 84 13.20 2.47 -16.23
CA LEU A 84 12.95 3.58 -15.32
C LEU A 84 14.25 4.02 -14.65
N TRP A 85 15.03 3.10 -14.09
CA TRP A 85 16.28 3.39 -13.38
C TRP A 85 17.32 4.12 -14.26
N ARG A 86 17.38 3.80 -15.56
CA ARG A 86 18.30 4.44 -16.51
C ARG A 86 17.87 5.85 -16.95
N ASN A 87 16.60 6.19 -16.78
CA ASN A 87 16.04 7.47 -17.23
C ASN A 87 15.79 8.42 -16.04
N PRO A 88 16.71 9.36 -15.74
CA PRO A 88 16.64 10.19 -14.53
C PRO A 88 15.40 11.11 -14.47
N LEU A 89 14.75 11.37 -15.61
CA LEU A 89 13.50 12.12 -15.68
C LEU A 89 12.27 11.31 -15.22
N LEU A 90 12.31 9.98 -15.39
CA LEU A 90 11.23 9.03 -15.03
C LEU A 90 11.44 8.37 -13.66
N VAL A 91 12.68 8.30 -13.14
CA VAL A 91 12.96 7.96 -11.73
C VAL A 91 12.30 8.95 -10.75
N ARG A 92 11.86 10.12 -11.25
CA ARG A 92 11.39 11.26 -10.47
C ARG A 92 9.93 11.20 -10.03
N ASP A 93 9.28 10.04 -10.12
CA ASP A 93 7.90 9.83 -9.64
C ASP A 93 7.81 9.69 -8.11
N ILE A 94 8.50 10.60 -7.38
CA ILE A 94 8.30 10.82 -5.95
C ILE A 94 6.81 11.03 -5.65
N GLY A 95 6.09 11.68 -6.57
CA GLY A 95 4.65 11.88 -6.46
C GLY A 95 3.88 10.56 -6.36
N VAL A 96 4.24 9.55 -7.14
CA VAL A 96 3.57 8.24 -7.13
C VAL A 96 3.80 7.52 -5.81
N ASP A 97 5.05 7.49 -5.32
CA ASP A 97 5.38 6.88 -4.02
C ASP A 97 4.65 7.57 -2.85
N ILE A 98 4.60 8.90 -2.87
CA ILE A 98 3.88 9.70 -1.86
C ILE A 98 2.37 9.45 -1.95
N SER A 99 1.79 9.41 -3.16
CA SER A 99 0.37 9.11 -3.35
C SER A 99 0.02 7.74 -2.79
N PHE A 100 0.83 6.71 -3.05
CA PHE A 100 0.64 5.39 -2.45
C PHE A 100 0.81 5.42 -0.92
N ALA A 101 1.80 6.14 -0.39
CA ALA A 101 1.97 6.29 1.05
C ALA A 101 0.72 6.89 1.71
N ILE A 102 0.15 7.95 1.11
CA ILE A 102 -1.07 8.61 1.59
C ILE A 102 -2.27 7.66 1.50
N LEU A 103 -2.45 6.96 0.38
CA LEU A 103 -3.55 6.01 0.18
C LEU A 103 -3.52 4.89 1.21
N TRP A 104 -2.34 4.29 1.43
CA TRP A 104 -2.16 3.25 2.45
C TRP A 104 -2.38 3.80 3.86
N LEU A 105 -1.90 5.01 4.16
CA LEU A 105 -2.12 5.66 5.46
C LEU A 105 -3.61 5.93 5.72
N ILE A 106 -4.32 6.54 4.76
CA ILE A 106 -5.76 6.79 4.87
C ILE A 106 -6.49 5.46 5.05
N SER A 107 -6.14 4.44 4.28
CA SER A 107 -6.76 3.12 4.40
C SER A 107 -6.50 2.46 5.75
N GLY A 108 -5.30 2.61 6.31
CA GLY A 108 -4.93 2.13 7.63
C GLY A 108 -5.68 2.84 8.75
N LEU A 109 -5.95 4.13 8.60
CA LEU A 109 -6.76 4.89 9.57
C LEU A 109 -8.25 4.53 9.49
N THR A 110 -8.80 4.38 8.29
CA THR A 110 -10.23 4.10 8.12
C THR A 110 -10.58 2.68 8.53
N ILE A 111 -9.70 1.70 8.29
CA ILE A 111 -9.93 0.30 8.68
C ILE A 111 -9.87 0.08 10.21
N ILE A 112 -9.25 1.00 10.97
CA ILE A 112 -9.27 0.95 12.44
C ILE A 112 -10.66 1.29 13.01
N SER A 113 -11.44 2.13 12.33
CA SER A 113 -12.73 2.62 12.86
C SER A 113 -13.73 1.52 13.24
N PRO A 114 -13.99 0.49 12.40
CA PRO A 114 -14.90 -0.59 12.74
C PRO A 114 -14.34 -1.58 13.79
N VAL A 115 -13.01 -1.60 14.05
CA VAL A 115 -12.39 -2.41 15.12
C VAL A 115 -13.02 -2.06 16.47
N TYR A 116 -13.21 -0.77 16.75
CA TYR A 116 -13.76 -0.29 18.03
C TYR A 116 -15.21 -0.73 18.26
N HIS A 117 -15.94 -1.05 17.20
CA HIS A 117 -17.32 -1.54 17.29
C HIS A 117 -17.41 -3.07 17.30
N GLY A 118 -16.43 -3.78 16.72
CA GLY A 118 -16.41 -5.24 16.55
C GLY A 118 -15.55 -6.05 17.53
N ILE A 119 -14.64 -5.45 18.31
CA ILE A 119 -13.78 -6.20 19.26
C ILE A 119 -14.61 -7.07 20.24
N ASN A 120 -15.79 -6.58 20.65
CA ASN A 120 -16.66 -7.30 21.58
C ASN A 120 -17.32 -8.56 20.98
N SER A 121 -17.46 -8.66 19.65
CA SER A 121 -17.96 -9.88 18.99
C SER A 121 -16.86 -10.91 18.76
N CYS A 122 -15.61 -10.48 18.52
CA CYS A 122 -14.46 -11.39 18.39
C CYS A 122 -14.13 -12.17 19.67
N MET A 123 -14.30 -11.55 20.85
CA MET A 123 -14.07 -12.23 22.15
C MET A 123 -15.21 -13.15 22.59
N ARG A 124 -16.43 -12.96 22.06
CA ARG A 124 -17.62 -13.73 22.45
C ARG A 124 -17.96 -14.88 21.50
N ALA A 125 -17.28 -14.97 20.36
CA ALA A 125 -17.60 -15.98 19.35
C ALA A 125 -17.00 -17.35 19.72
N GLY A 126 -17.84 -18.29 20.15
CA GLY A 126 -17.47 -19.69 20.35
C GLY A 126 -17.32 -20.50 19.04
N HIS A 127 -17.42 -19.86 17.87
CA HIS A 127 -17.36 -20.51 16.57
C HIS A 127 -16.01 -20.26 15.88
N SER A 128 -15.35 -21.32 15.42
CA SER A 128 -13.99 -21.26 14.84
C SER A 128 -13.87 -20.30 13.66
N ALA A 129 -14.90 -20.20 12.82
CA ALA A 129 -14.90 -19.33 11.65
C ALA A 129 -14.89 -17.82 11.99
N HIS A 130 -15.51 -17.41 13.11
CA HIS A 130 -15.43 -16.03 13.60
C HIS A 130 -14.04 -15.68 14.15
N ILE A 131 -13.35 -16.64 14.75
CA ILE A 131 -11.97 -16.46 15.24
C ILE A 131 -11.02 -16.22 14.06
N ILE A 132 -11.17 -17.01 12.98
CA ILE A 132 -10.38 -16.88 11.76
C ILE A 132 -10.61 -15.53 11.09
N ASP A 133 -11.87 -15.09 10.99
CA ASP A 133 -12.23 -13.77 10.43
C ASP A 133 -11.54 -12.63 11.20
N CYS A 134 -11.64 -12.64 12.53
CA CYS A 134 -10.99 -11.64 13.38
C CYS A 134 -9.45 -11.67 13.27
N GLN A 135 -8.83 -12.86 13.26
CA GLN A 135 -7.38 -12.99 13.10
C GLN A 135 -6.90 -12.48 11.74
N ALA A 136 -7.60 -12.85 10.66
CA ALA A 136 -7.31 -12.37 9.32
C ALA A 136 -7.48 -10.85 9.22
N TYR A 137 -8.46 -10.29 9.93
CA TYR A 137 -8.68 -8.86 10.00
C TYR A 137 -7.54 -8.10 10.69
N PHE A 138 -7.11 -8.54 11.89
CA PHE A 138 -5.96 -7.93 12.58
C PHE A 138 -4.66 -8.07 11.77
N ALA A 139 -4.45 -9.22 11.13
CA ALA A 139 -3.30 -9.42 10.24
C ALA A 139 -3.35 -8.45 9.04
N SER A 140 -4.53 -8.23 8.46
CA SER A 140 -4.74 -7.30 7.33
C SER A 140 -4.39 -5.86 7.73
N ILE A 141 -4.84 -5.43 8.92
CA ILE A 141 -4.48 -4.11 9.49
C ILE A 141 -2.97 -4.00 9.67
N PHE A 142 -2.34 -5.00 10.27
CA PHE A 142 -0.89 -4.98 10.50
C PHE A 142 -0.11 -4.89 9.18
N CYS A 143 -0.46 -5.70 8.19
CA CYS A 143 0.13 -5.64 6.85
C CYS A 143 -0.09 -4.28 6.16
N CYS A 144 -1.27 -3.68 6.34
CA CYS A 144 -1.59 -2.34 5.82
C CYS A 144 -0.64 -1.27 6.36
N TRP A 145 -0.41 -1.25 7.68
CA TRP A 145 0.52 -0.32 8.33
C TRP A 145 1.97 -0.56 7.91
N LEU A 146 2.39 -1.82 7.80
CA LEU A 146 3.72 -2.14 7.26
C LEU A 146 3.90 -1.60 5.84
N ASN A 147 2.88 -1.75 4.99
CA ASN A 147 2.95 -1.25 3.62
C ASN A 147 3.00 0.28 3.57
N SER A 148 2.20 0.96 4.42
CA SER A 148 2.26 2.43 4.57
C SER A 148 3.66 2.91 4.97
N ILE A 149 4.30 2.25 5.93
CA ILE A 149 5.65 2.59 6.38
C ILE A 149 6.66 2.37 5.24
N LEU A 150 6.55 1.27 4.49
CA LEU A 150 7.44 0.99 3.38
C LEU A 150 7.32 2.03 2.26
N PHE A 151 6.10 2.47 1.91
CA PHE A 151 5.91 3.55 0.94
C PHE A 151 6.46 4.89 1.45
N ALA A 152 6.34 5.17 2.75
CA ALA A 152 6.96 6.36 3.35
C ALA A 152 8.49 6.30 3.29
N ILE A 153 9.12 5.17 3.64
CA ILE A 153 10.57 4.98 3.54
C ILE A 153 11.03 5.12 2.09
N THR A 154 10.31 4.52 1.15
CA THR A 154 10.63 4.62 -0.28
C THR A 154 10.56 6.07 -0.76
N SER A 155 9.53 6.82 -0.33
CA SER A 155 9.38 8.25 -0.64
C SER A 155 10.58 9.06 -0.13
N LEU A 156 11.05 8.79 1.10
CA LEU A 156 12.23 9.45 1.67
C LEU A 156 13.52 9.11 0.88
N PHE A 157 13.67 7.86 0.45
CA PHE A 157 14.80 7.44 -0.37
C PHE A 157 14.77 8.06 -1.77
N SER A 158 13.60 8.10 -2.40
CA SER A 158 13.37 8.76 -3.69
C SER A 158 13.64 10.26 -3.60
N TRP A 159 13.22 10.92 -2.50
CA TRP A 159 13.53 12.32 -2.22
C TRP A 159 15.05 12.56 -2.09
N LYS A 160 15.72 11.73 -1.28
CA LYS A 160 17.17 11.84 -1.08
C LYS A 160 17.93 11.64 -2.38
N LEU A 161 17.57 10.63 -3.17
CA LEU A 161 18.17 10.36 -4.49
C LEU A 161 18.00 11.57 -5.44
N SER A 162 16.80 12.16 -5.47
CA SER A 162 16.53 13.37 -6.27
C SER A 162 17.38 14.55 -5.83
N SER A 163 17.60 14.74 -4.53
CA SER A 163 18.47 15.80 -4.01
C SER A 163 19.95 15.59 -4.38
N GLU A 164 20.45 14.35 -4.30
CA GLU A 164 21.83 13.99 -4.68
C GLU A 164 22.07 14.22 -6.18
N LEU A 165 21.10 13.85 -7.04
CA LEU A 165 21.19 14.06 -8.48
C LEU A 165 21.10 15.54 -8.86
N ARG A 166 20.24 16.34 -8.20
CA ARG A 166 20.21 17.80 -8.38
C ARG A 166 21.56 18.45 -8.03
N PHE A 167 22.17 18.03 -6.93
CA PHE A 167 23.48 18.52 -6.53
C PHE A 167 24.58 18.16 -7.54
N ARG A 168 24.56 16.94 -8.08
CA ARG A 168 25.48 16.51 -9.15
C ARG A 168 25.26 17.26 -10.47
N GLY A 169 24.02 17.56 -10.83
CA GLY A 169 23.70 18.41 -11.97
C GLY A 169 24.18 19.85 -11.80
N ALA A 170 24.14 20.38 -10.56
CA ALA A 170 24.65 21.72 -10.24
C ALA A 170 26.18 21.80 -10.17
N THR A 171 26.88 20.67 -10.01
CA THR A 171 28.35 20.59 -9.92
C THR A 171 29.02 20.12 -11.22
N SER A 172 28.26 19.82 -12.27
CA SER A 172 28.82 19.57 -13.60
C SER A 172 29.28 20.89 -14.24
N PRO A 173 30.58 21.09 -14.55
CA PRO A 173 31.09 22.31 -15.17
C PRO A 173 30.75 22.42 -16.67
N THR A 174 29.88 21.56 -17.21
CA THR A 174 29.53 21.55 -18.63
C THR A 174 28.04 21.80 -18.83
N SER A 175 27.63 23.02 -18.49
CA SER A 175 26.57 23.70 -19.23
C SER A 175 26.79 25.21 -19.08
N PRO A 176 27.08 25.93 -20.17
CA PRO A 176 27.15 27.37 -20.12
C PRO A 176 25.77 27.91 -19.77
N ARG A 177 25.75 28.87 -18.84
CA ARG A 177 24.67 29.85 -18.74
C ARG A 177 24.33 30.35 -20.15
N SER A 178 23.12 30.10 -20.62
CA SER A 178 22.45 31.00 -21.55
C SER A 178 21.11 31.39 -20.93
N PHE A 179 21.18 32.53 -20.26
CA PHE A 179 20.07 33.45 -20.09
C PHE A 179 19.65 33.98 -21.48
N ILE A 180 18.34 34.22 -21.66
CA ILE A 180 17.69 35.11 -22.65
C ILE A 180 17.68 34.51 -24.08
N VAL A 181 16.55 34.35 -24.78
CA VAL A 181 15.44 35.29 -25.06
C VAL A 181 14.07 34.67 -24.79
#